data_AF-A0AAV9NG60-F1
#
_entry.id   AF-A0AAV9NG60-F1
#
_cell.length_a   1.000
_cell.length_b   1.000
_cell.length_c   1.000
_cell.angle_alpha   90.00
_cell.angle_beta   90.00
_cell.angle_gamma   90.00
#
_symmetry.space_group_name_H-M   'P 1'
#
loop_
_entity.id
_entity.type
_entity.pdbx_description
1 polymer ?
#
loop_
_entity_poly.entity_id
_entity_poly.type
_entity_poly.pdbx_seq_one_letter_code
_entity_poly.pdbx_strand_id
1 'polypeptide(L)'
;MDDDGRKKCGEESPICGECARLNLPCIPRNSAKATSDVPEASNEKSLPPAATHESPEVIKADTTPNSTDDAASSGRTDDQVSLEFTDWVALIDGEASSGLRERAHLGHSSALKVLPEARASDEDPAPVGTVPPVTLDYFSDFTTEALKDWTVGEKHLLNHYLQVVSRALVVVPDDVNPFLRVLIPMAFESTTVRHALIALSACHLYKVYPDFQRNLLFHRSMTLQGLKSDLDDPGSGPYSLAATLLLCLLEICDGTSRNWILHLHGAKALLANSPNHDPDVRSEFFTDLYDYLCCITAITSHRVPVRRSPRCISRESAHGKRGRTSIHPLYGVGEDIYRLITQINEWIRGYVALGSAAAMDESLKHNALELDQRLRRWTLNDDCIFDKELRELSAAADALRWAAVMRLSQATRRNPVPEAPTTLEVDKILSAMSQIRPGSHVETQLVFPLFMAGASSPDKASRLTVEYRLNVIECTKGFGNIVCAHKLLDEVWARANERQAVHWEVVMHQQFPDLVLL
;
A
#
# COMPACT_ATOMS: atom_id res chain seq x y z
N MET A 1 -20.51 61.86 -8.99
CA MET A 1 -19.32 61.36 -8.28
C MET A 1 -19.20 62.24 -7.05
N ASP A 2 -19.38 61.67 -5.87
CA ASP A 2 -19.06 62.38 -4.63
C ASP A 2 -17.54 62.34 -4.43
N ASP A 3 -17.01 63.34 -3.72
CA ASP A 3 -15.60 63.75 -3.63
C ASP A 3 -14.62 62.74 -2.99
N ASP A 4 -15.03 61.48 -2.90
CA ASP A 4 -14.24 60.37 -2.34
C ASP A 4 -14.31 59.11 -3.24
N GLY A 5 -14.75 59.24 -4.50
CA GLY A 5 -14.75 58.17 -5.51
C GLY A 5 -15.69 56.98 -5.23
N ARG A 6 -16.49 57.02 -4.16
CA ARG A 6 -17.37 55.92 -3.75
C ARG A 6 -18.71 56.00 -4.47
N LYS A 7 -19.04 54.97 -5.25
CA LYS A 7 -20.37 54.78 -5.85
C LYS A 7 -21.30 54.08 -4.86
N LYS A 8 -22.61 54.39 -4.92
CA LYS A 8 -23.64 53.71 -4.13
C LYS A 8 -23.67 52.22 -4.49
N CYS A 9 -23.64 51.37 -3.47
CA CYS A 9 -23.80 49.91 -3.59
C CYS A 9 -25.26 49.59 -3.95
N GLY A 10 -25.48 48.59 -4.81
CA GLY A 10 -26.82 48.09 -5.15
C GLY A 10 -27.43 47.16 -4.08
N GLU A 11 -26.75 46.96 -2.94
CA GLU A 11 -27.17 46.16 -1.77
C GLU A 11 -27.44 44.66 -2.03
N GLU A 12 -27.23 44.16 -3.25
CA GLU A 12 -27.25 42.73 -3.55
C GLU A 12 -26.09 41.99 -2.84
N SER A 13 -26.43 40.91 -2.12
CA SER A 13 -25.48 40.03 -1.42
C SER A 13 -25.42 38.67 -2.11
N PRO A 14 -24.24 38.03 -2.23
CA PRO A 14 -22.97 38.35 -1.54
C PRO A 14 -22.07 39.37 -2.24
N ILE A 15 -22.31 39.70 -3.52
CA ILE A 15 -21.54 40.67 -4.30
C ILE A 15 -22.53 41.56 -5.06
N CYS A 16 -22.42 42.88 -4.93
CA CYS A 16 -23.32 43.76 -5.70
C CYS A 16 -22.97 43.72 -7.20
N GLY A 17 -23.97 43.89 -8.07
CA GLY A 17 -23.78 43.81 -9.53
C GLY A 17 -22.63 44.65 -10.09
N GLU A 18 -22.33 45.81 -9.49
CA GLU A 18 -21.24 46.66 -9.96
C GLU A 18 -19.84 46.12 -9.56
N CYS A 19 -19.72 45.50 -8.38
CA CYS A 19 -18.49 44.79 -7.96
C CYS A 19 -18.28 43.51 -8.78
N ALA A 20 -19.37 42.81 -9.12
CA ALA A 20 -19.31 41.64 -9.99
C ALA A 20 -18.83 42.01 -11.40
N ARG A 21 -19.36 43.10 -11.98
CA ARG A 21 -18.96 43.58 -13.31
C ARG A 21 -17.50 44.03 -13.39
N LEU A 22 -16.96 44.57 -12.29
CA LEU A 22 -15.59 45.08 -12.23
C LEU A 22 -14.59 44.08 -11.62
N ASN A 23 -15.04 42.89 -11.24
CA ASN A 23 -14.26 41.83 -10.60
C ASN A 23 -13.50 42.31 -9.35
N LEU A 24 -14.19 43.09 -8.49
CA LEU A 24 -13.64 43.66 -7.25
C LEU A 24 -14.26 42.98 -6.01
N PRO A 25 -13.49 42.85 -4.91
CA PRO A 25 -14.01 42.33 -3.65
C PRO A 25 -15.03 43.31 -3.04
N CYS A 26 -16.23 42.82 -2.74
CA CYS A 26 -17.33 43.60 -2.19
C CYS A 26 -17.33 43.54 -0.65
N ILE A 27 -17.04 44.65 0.02
CA ILE A 27 -16.90 44.70 1.49
C ILE A 27 -18.11 45.44 2.11
N PRO A 28 -18.93 44.77 2.94
CA PRO A 28 -20.02 45.41 3.67
C PRO A 28 -19.50 46.39 4.73
N ARG A 29 -20.18 47.53 4.90
CA ARG A 29 -19.68 48.69 5.68
C ARG A 29 -19.63 48.49 7.21
N ASN A 30 -20.00 47.33 7.75
CA ASN A 30 -20.21 47.11 9.19
C ASN A 30 -19.15 46.25 9.93
N SER A 31 -17.98 45.99 9.34
CA SER A 31 -16.91 45.24 10.02
C SER A 31 -15.61 46.05 10.13
N ALA A 32 -15.57 47.11 10.94
CA ALA A 32 -14.32 47.80 11.29
C ALA A 32 -14.41 48.54 12.64
N LYS A 33 -13.85 47.94 13.70
CA LYS A 33 -13.16 48.58 14.84
C LYS A 33 -12.13 47.56 15.33
N ALA A 34 -10.88 47.65 14.83
CA ALA A 34 -9.72 48.32 15.45
C ALA A 34 -8.95 47.34 16.36
N THR A 35 -7.83 46.69 15.99
CA THR A 35 -6.46 47.09 15.56
C THR A 35 -5.43 46.88 16.68
N SER A 36 -4.25 46.42 16.23
CA SER A 36 -3.00 46.10 16.93
C SER A 36 -2.32 47.29 17.63
N ASP A 37 -1.40 47.02 18.56
CA ASP A 37 0.05 47.34 18.44
C ASP A 37 0.85 47.03 19.73
N VAL A 38 2.15 46.71 19.55
CA VAL A 38 3.25 46.41 20.51
C VAL A 38 4.26 47.60 20.39
N PRO A 39 5.14 48.07 21.34
CA PRO A 39 6.10 47.26 22.15
C PRO A 39 6.67 47.83 23.50
N GLU A 40 7.57 47.03 24.10
CA GLU A 40 8.78 47.35 24.95
C GLU A 40 8.79 47.35 26.52
N ALA A 41 9.57 46.39 27.04
CA ALA A 41 10.50 46.31 28.20
C ALA A 41 10.18 46.90 29.61
N SER A 42 10.14 46.04 30.66
CA SER A 42 11.16 45.95 31.74
C SER A 42 10.67 45.21 33.02
N ASN A 43 11.58 44.39 33.57
CA ASN A 43 11.83 43.95 34.96
C ASN A 43 10.79 43.27 35.88
N GLU A 44 11.27 42.12 36.39
CA GLU A 44 11.24 41.57 37.75
C GLU A 44 9.95 40.99 38.41
N LYS A 45 10.11 39.70 38.77
CA LYS A 45 9.82 39.04 40.06
C LYS A 45 8.48 38.30 40.32
N SER A 46 8.69 37.07 40.81
CA SER A 46 7.92 36.26 41.80
C SER A 46 6.78 35.31 41.37
N LEU A 47 7.04 34.01 41.57
CA LEU A 47 6.12 32.91 41.98
C LEU A 47 5.50 33.17 43.38
N PRO A 48 4.61 32.32 43.97
CA PRO A 48 3.52 31.39 43.52
C PRO A 48 2.22 31.66 44.38
N PRO A 49 1.30 30.73 44.79
CA PRO A 49 1.00 29.31 44.46
C PRO A 49 -0.51 28.89 44.29
N ALA A 50 -0.65 27.61 43.90
CA ALA A 50 -1.66 26.54 44.09
C ALA A 50 -3.06 26.78 44.74
N ALA A 51 -4.07 26.06 44.20
CA ALA A 51 -5.12 25.25 44.90
C ALA A 51 -6.10 24.65 43.86
N THR A 52 -6.06 23.32 43.60
CA THR A 52 -7.02 22.27 44.05
C THR A 52 -8.47 22.45 43.62
N HIS A 53 -9.02 21.48 42.87
CA HIS A 53 -10.38 21.00 43.10
C HIS A 53 -10.53 19.51 42.72
N GLU A 54 -11.18 18.81 43.63
CA GLU A 54 -11.29 17.37 43.81
C GLU A 54 -12.36 16.70 42.93
N SER A 55 -12.17 15.40 42.70
CA SER A 55 -13.15 14.40 42.27
C SER A 55 -14.19 14.09 43.37
N PRO A 56 -15.29 13.38 43.04
CA PRO A 56 -15.94 12.52 44.01
C PRO A 56 -15.91 11.04 43.60
N GLU A 57 -15.50 10.19 44.56
CA GLU A 57 -15.71 8.74 44.62
C GLU A 57 -17.15 8.41 45.06
N VAL A 58 -17.69 7.27 44.61
CA VAL A 58 -18.78 6.56 45.31
C VAL A 58 -18.52 5.05 45.33
N ILE A 59 -18.07 4.58 46.50
CA ILE A 59 -18.51 3.42 47.34
C ILE A 59 -18.63 2.00 46.72
N LYS A 60 -17.84 1.09 47.31
CA LYS A 60 -17.86 -0.38 47.23
C LYS A 60 -18.98 -1.02 48.07
N ALA A 61 -19.40 -2.24 47.69
CA ALA A 61 -19.94 -3.22 48.63
C ALA A 61 -19.41 -4.64 48.31
N ASP A 62 -18.84 -5.28 49.33
CA ASP A 62 -18.34 -6.66 49.36
C ASP A 62 -19.45 -7.70 49.41
N THR A 63 -19.27 -8.87 48.78
CA THR A 63 -19.65 -10.16 49.39
C THR A 63 -18.96 -11.37 48.71
N THR A 64 -18.31 -12.21 49.52
CA THR A 64 -17.96 -13.64 49.30
C THR A 64 -18.32 -14.35 50.61
N PRO A 65 -18.66 -15.68 50.70
CA PRO A 65 -17.71 -16.77 50.39
C PRO A 65 -18.27 -18.17 49.99
N ASN A 66 -17.34 -19.03 49.49
CA ASN A 66 -17.26 -20.51 49.48
C ASN A 66 -18.37 -21.33 48.76
N SER A 67 -18.12 -22.47 48.09
CA SER A 67 -17.15 -23.55 48.29
C SER A 67 -16.85 -24.35 46.99
N THR A 68 -15.90 -25.27 47.13
CA THR A 68 -15.24 -26.22 46.21
C THR A 68 -16.12 -27.13 45.34
N ASP A 69 -15.63 -27.51 44.15
CA ASP A 69 -15.27 -28.91 43.78
C ASP A 69 -14.73 -29.03 42.33
N ASP A 70 -13.87 -30.03 42.13
CA ASP A 70 -13.01 -30.34 40.98
C ASP A 70 -13.71 -30.69 39.66
N ALA A 71 -13.09 -30.32 38.51
CA ALA A 71 -12.85 -31.24 37.38
C ALA A 71 -12.08 -30.54 36.24
N ALA A 72 -10.95 -31.12 35.85
CA ALA A 72 -10.13 -30.71 34.71
C ALA A 72 -10.84 -30.96 33.37
N SER A 73 -10.94 -29.93 32.52
CA SER A 73 -11.03 -30.12 31.07
C SER A 73 -10.41 -28.94 30.33
N SER A 74 -9.62 -29.26 29.30
CA SER A 74 -8.90 -28.35 28.44
C SER A 74 -9.90 -27.54 27.58
N GLY A 75 -10.01 -26.24 27.84
CA GLY A 75 -10.73 -25.29 26.99
C GLY A 75 -9.81 -24.16 26.56
N ARG A 76 -9.54 -24.06 25.26
CA ARG A 76 -8.96 -22.85 24.65
C ARG A 76 -9.99 -21.73 24.77
N THR A 77 -9.59 -20.61 25.34
CA THR A 77 -10.45 -19.49 25.71
C THR A 77 -10.86 -18.65 24.50
N ASP A 78 -12.18 -18.48 24.33
CA ASP A 78 -12.87 -17.59 23.40
C ASP A 78 -12.48 -16.09 23.57
N ASP A 79 -11.90 -15.74 24.73
CA ASP A 79 -11.54 -14.36 25.07
C ASP A 79 -10.41 -13.77 24.20
N GLN A 80 -9.58 -14.61 23.58
CA GLN A 80 -8.45 -14.15 22.75
C GLN A 80 -8.92 -13.68 21.35
N VAL A 81 -10.00 -14.24 20.83
CA VAL A 81 -10.59 -13.84 19.54
C VAL A 81 -11.36 -12.53 19.66
N SER A 82 -11.98 -12.29 20.82
CA SER A 82 -12.78 -11.09 21.11
C SER A 82 -11.93 -9.81 21.21
N LEU A 83 -10.73 -9.92 21.81
CA LEU A 83 -9.76 -8.82 21.92
C LEU A 83 -9.10 -8.47 20.58
N GLU A 84 -8.76 -9.46 19.74
CA GLU A 84 -8.26 -9.20 18.39
C GLU A 84 -9.35 -8.53 17.53
N PHE A 85 -10.61 -9.00 17.61
CA PHE A 85 -11.73 -8.44 16.85
C PHE A 85 -12.04 -6.97 17.20
N THR A 86 -11.95 -6.58 18.47
CA THR A 86 -12.19 -5.19 18.89
C THR A 86 -11.10 -4.23 18.40
N ASP A 87 -9.84 -4.67 18.35
CA ASP A 87 -8.73 -3.94 17.72
C ASP A 87 -8.92 -3.79 16.19
N TRP A 88 -9.50 -4.79 15.53
CA TRP A 88 -9.84 -4.74 14.10
C TRP A 88 -10.95 -3.74 13.79
N VAL A 89 -11.96 -3.63 14.66
CA VAL A 89 -13.05 -2.65 14.49
C VAL A 89 -12.53 -1.21 14.64
N ALA A 90 -11.56 -0.96 15.52
CA ALA A 90 -10.94 0.36 15.67
C ALA A 90 -10.14 0.83 14.44
N LEU A 91 -9.73 -0.07 13.54
CA LEU A 91 -9.09 0.27 12.26
C LEU A 91 -10.09 0.85 11.24
N ILE A 92 -11.39 0.61 11.41
CA ILE A 92 -12.44 1.06 10.49
C ILE A 92 -12.77 2.55 10.70
N ASP A 93 -12.51 3.11 11.90
CA ASP A 93 -12.91 4.49 12.28
C ASP A 93 -11.83 5.57 12.01
N GLY A 94 -10.92 5.34 11.05
CA GLY A 94 -9.72 6.17 10.88
C GLY A 94 -9.39 6.63 9.46
N GLU A 95 -10.36 7.02 8.63
CA GLU A 95 -10.07 7.69 7.35
C GLU A 95 -9.64 9.16 7.59
N ALA A 96 -8.40 9.35 8.05
CA ALA A 96 -7.78 10.67 8.13
C ALA A 96 -7.28 11.07 6.73
N SER A 97 -8.05 11.89 6.03
CA SER A 97 -7.60 12.59 4.83
C SER A 97 -6.54 13.63 5.21
N SER A 98 -5.27 13.23 5.26
CA SER A 98 -4.15 14.17 5.42
C SER A 98 -3.90 14.85 4.07
N GLY A 99 -3.85 16.19 4.09
CA GLY A 99 -3.66 17.03 2.91
C GLY A 99 -2.37 16.69 2.16
N LEU A 100 -2.53 15.95 1.05
CA LEU A 100 -1.47 15.54 0.15
C LEU A 100 -0.97 16.76 -0.64
N ARG A 101 0.34 17.02 -0.64
CA ARG A 101 0.97 17.87 -1.67
C ARG A 101 0.64 17.26 -3.04
N GLU A 102 -0.18 17.95 -3.84
CA GLU A 102 -0.59 17.54 -5.18
C GLU A 102 0.61 17.52 -6.14
N ARG A 103 0.99 16.34 -6.62
CA ARG A 103 1.83 16.16 -7.82
C ARG A 103 0.97 15.53 -8.92
N ALA A 104 1.09 16.10 -10.14
CA ALA A 104 0.42 15.73 -11.39
C ALA A 104 -1.05 15.29 -11.30
N HIS A 105 -1.85 15.97 -10.47
CA HIS A 105 -3.30 15.80 -10.44
C HIS A 105 -3.92 16.61 -11.59
N LEU A 106 -4.59 15.96 -12.54
CA LEU A 106 -5.21 16.68 -13.67
C LEU A 106 -6.45 17.48 -13.26
N GLY A 107 -6.91 17.38 -12.00
CA GLY A 107 -8.06 18.12 -11.49
C GLY A 107 -7.99 19.65 -11.70
N HIS A 108 -6.78 20.21 -11.78
CA HIS A 108 -6.55 21.64 -12.07
C HIS A 108 -6.16 21.93 -13.52
N SER A 109 -6.12 20.90 -14.37
CA SER A 109 -5.76 21.05 -15.76
C SER A 109 -6.82 21.86 -16.51
N SER A 110 -6.37 22.89 -17.21
CA SER A 110 -7.23 23.66 -18.11
C SER A 110 -7.89 22.81 -19.21
N ALA A 111 -7.33 21.62 -19.50
CA ALA A 111 -7.88 20.67 -20.47
C ALA A 111 -9.15 19.96 -19.99
N LEU A 112 -9.44 19.93 -18.67
CA LEU A 112 -10.69 19.36 -18.14
C LEU A 112 -11.88 20.33 -18.28
N LYS A 113 -11.65 21.58 -18.68
CA LYS A 113 -12.73 22.55 -18.86
C LYS A 113 -13.52 22.18 -20.12
N VAL A 114 -14.76 21.75 -19.93
CA VAL A 114 -15.72 21.57 -21.02
C VAL A 114 -15.92 22.92 -21.70
N LEU A 115 -15.64 23.00 -23.00
CA LEU A 115 -15.79 24.24 -23.76
C LEU A 115 -17.29 24.59 -23.89
N PRO A 116 -17.67 25.89 -23.81
CA PRO A 116 -19.07 26.30 -23.74
C PRO A 116 -19.89 26.05 -25.01
N GLU A 117 -19.25 25.88 -26.16
CA GLU A 117 -19.89 25.72 -27.46
C GLU A 117 -19.23 24.58 -28.23
N ALA A 118 -20.06 23.67 -28.76
CA ALA A 118 -19.62 22.68 -29.74
C ALA A 118 -19.17 23.41 -31.01
N ARG A 119 -17.92 23.21 -31.42
CA ARG A 119 -17.42 23.71 -32.70
C ARG A 119 -18.05 22.90 -33.83
N ALA A 120 -18.17 23.47 -35.03
CA ALA A 120 -18.66 22.75 -36.20
C ALA A 120 -17.80 21.52 -36.59
N SER A 121 -16.62 21.36 -35.99
CA SER A 121 -15.75 20.18 -36.07
C SER A 121 -16.07 19.10 -35.02
N ASP A 122 -16.93 19.40 -34.06
CA ASP A 122 -17.37 18.50 -32.99
C ASP A 122 -18.61 17.72 -33.48
N GLU A 123 -18.54 17.18 -34.71
CA GLU A 123 -19.43 16.09 -35.09
C GLU A 123 -19.23 14.97 -34.06
N ASP A 124 -20.33 14.33 -33.63
CA ASP A 124 -20.27 13.15 -32.78
C ASP A 124 -19.19 12.23 -33.38
N PRO A 125 -18.15 11.83 -32.61
CA PRO A 125 -17.19 10.89 -33.13
C PRO A 125 -17.98 9.70 -33.63
N ALA A 126 -17.91 9.44 -34.96
CA ALA A 126 -18.56 8.29 -35.59
C ALA A 126 -18.34 7.11 -34.67
N PRO A 127 -19.37 6.29 -34.32
CA PRO A 127 -19.29 5.31 -33.25
C PRO A 127 -18.02 4.52 -33.46
N VAL A 128 -16.96 4.89 -32.73
CA VAL A 128 -15.67 4.25 -32.87
C VAL A 128 -15.99 2.94 -32.24
N GLY A 129 -16.20 1.92 -33.09
CA GLY A 129 -16.37 0.56 -32.63
C GLY A 129 -15.25 0.38 -31.63
N THR A 130 -15.60 0.22 -30.36
CA THR A 130 -14.64 -0.07 -29.31
C THR A 130 -14.04 -1.38 -29.73
N VAL A 131 -12.96 -1.32 -30.51
CA VAL A 131 -12.19 -2.48 -30.90
C VAL A 131 -11.76 -3.04 -29.55
N PRO A 132 -12.20 -4.26 -29.19
CA PRO A 132 -11.71 -4.88 -27.98
C PRO A 132 -10.19 -4.76 -28.01
N PRO A 133 -9.55 -4.36 -26.92
CA PRO A 133 -8.10 -4.26 -26.92
C PRO A 133 -7.58 -5.62 -27.38
N VAL A 134 -6.60 -5.67 -28.28
CA VAL A 134 -6.08 -6.93 -28.87
C VAL A 134 -5.78 -7.99 -27.79
N THR A 135 -5.47 -7.54 -26.56
CA THR A 135 -5.27 -8.36 -25.36
C THR A 135 -6.50 -9.13 -24.86
N LEU A 136 -7.72 -8.60 -25.02
CA LEU A 136 -8.97 -9.26 -24.60
C LEU A 136 -9.28 -10.44 -25.54
N ASP A 137 -9.02 -10.26 -26.83
CA ASP A 137 -9.19 -11.30 -27.86
C ASP A 137 -8.10 -12.39 -27.74
N TYR A 138 -6.84 -12.01 -27.46
CA TYR A 138 -5.71 -12.95 -27.43
C TYR A 138 -5.60 -13.81 -26.17
N PHE A 139 -6.06 -13.32 -25.02
CA PHE A 139 -5.77 -13.96 -23.72
C PHE A 139 -7.00 -14.45 -22.97
N SER A 140 -8.21 -14.16 -23.45
CA SER A 140 -9.41 -14.43 -22.68
C SER A 140 -10.57 -15.08 -23.45
N ASP A 141 -10.39 -15.39 -24.75
CA ASP A 141 -11.41 -16.03 -25.61
C ASP A 141 -12.79 -15.32 -25.60
N PHE A 142 -12.86 -14.08 -25.11
CA PHE A 142 -14.12 -13.37 -24.88
C PHE A 142 -14.52 -12.56 -26.11
N THR A 143 -15.65 -12.92 -26.71
CA THR A 143 -16.25 -12.18 -27.84
C THR A 143 -16.89 -10.87 -27.36
N THR A 144 -17.18 -9.95 -28.30
CA THR A 144 -17.92 -8.70 -28.03
C THR A 144 -19.27 -8.95 -27.32
N GLU A 145 -19.83 -10.16 -27.46
CA GLU A 145 -21.08 -10.58 -26.82
C GLU A 145 -20.91 -10.82 -25.30
N ALA A 146 -19.73 -11.24 -24.84
CA ALA A 146 -19.43 -11.41 -23.41
C ALA A 146 -19.45 -10.07 -22.65
N LEU A 147 -19.27 -8.95 -23.38
CA LEU A 147 -19.30 -7.58 -22.85
C LEU A 147 -20.68 -6.93 -22.90
N LYS A 148 -21.73 -7.65 -23.31
CA LYS A 148 -23.10 -7.09 -23.44
C LYS A 148 -23.64 -6.57 -22.09
N ASP A 149 -23.32 -7.27 -21.00
CA ASP A 149 -23.83 -6.99 -19.65
C ASP A 149 -22.93 -6.00 -18.88
N TRP A 150 -21.92 -5.43 -19.53
CA TRP A 150 -21.03 -4.43 -18.95
C TRP A 150 -21.45 -3.03 -19.41
N THR A 151 -21.51 -2.08 -18.47
CA THR A 151 -21.73 -0.67 -18.80
C THR A 151 -20.51 -0.06 -19.50
N VAL A 152 -20.69 1.11 -20.13
CA VAL A 152 -19.58 1.83 -20.80
C VAL A 152 -18.46 2.18 -19.81
N GLY A 153 -18.82 2.61 -18.59
CA GLY A 153 -17.85 2.91 -17.54
C GLY A 153 -17.06 1.67 -17.09
N GLU A 154 -17.74 0.54 -16.90
CA GLU A 154 -17.09 -0.71 -16.52
C GLU A 154 -16.19 -1.25 -17.64
N LYS A 155 -16.57 -1.11 -18.91
CA LYS A 155 -15.71 -1.45 -20.06
C LYS A 155 -14.44 -0.61 -20.08
N HIS A 156 -14.55 0.68 -19.80
CA HIS A 156 -13.39 1.56 -19.72
C HIS A 156 -12.43 1.13 -18.58
N LEU A 157 -12.97 0.86 -17.40
CA LEU A 157 -12.19 0.38 -16.26
C LEU A 157 -11.56 -1.00 -16.52
N LEU A 158 -12.30 -1.92 -17.15
CA LEU A 158 -11.78 -3.23 -17.56
C LEU A 158 -10.62 -3.07 -18.55
N ASN A 159 -10.76 -2.20 -19.54
CA ASN A 159 -9.67 -1.91 -20.48
C ASN A 159 -8.44 -1.37 -19.74
N HIS A 160 -8.62 -0.43 -18.79
CA HIS A 160 -7.52 0.07 -17.98
C HIS A 160 -6.86 -1.04 -17.15
N TYR A 161 -7.65 -1.95 -16.58
CA TYR A 161 -7.10 -3.12 -15.89
C TYR A 161 -6.23 -3.97 -16.81
N LEU A 162 -6.78 -4.31 -17.98
CA LEU A 162 -6.15 -5.17 -18.97
C LEU A 162 -4.91 -4.56 -19.58
N GLN A 163 -4.80 -3.22 -19.65
CA GLN A 163 -3.71 -2.48 -20.29
C GLN A 163 -2.65 -1.97 -19.31
N VAL A 164 -3.02 -1.69 -18.06
CA VAL A 164 -2.14 -1.00 -17.11
C VAL A 164 -2.01 -1.76 -15.79
N VAL A 165 -3.12 -1.94 -15.07
CA VAL A 165 -3.09 -2.42 -13.67
C VAL A 165 -2.51 -3.83 -13.56
N SER A 166 -2.94 -4.76 -14.41
CA SER A 166 -2.48 -6.16 -14.37
C SER A 166 -0.97 -6.30 -14.59
N ARG A 167 -0.35 -5.43 -15.40
CA ARG A 167 1.10 -5.40 -15.67
C ARG A 167 1.89 -4.68 -14.58
N ALA A 168 1.24 -3.77 -13.85
CA ALA A 168 1.86 -3.07 -12.74
C ALA A 168 2.02 -3.95 -11.48
N LEU A 169 1.44 -5.16 -11.48
CA LEU A 169 1.46 -6.09 -10.33
C LEU A 169 2.38 -7.32 -10.52
N VAL A 170 3.02 -7.47 -11.68
CA VAL A 170 3.86 -8.64 -12.00
C VAL A 170 5.17 -8.23 -12.68
N VAL A 171 6.11 -9.17 -12.75
CA VAL A 171 7.39 -9.02 -13.47
C VAL A 171 7.51 -9.89 -14.72
N VAL A 172 6.40 -10.46 -15.21
CA VAL A 172 6.39 -11.36 -16.36
C VAL A 172 5.52 -10.81 -17.49
N PRO A 173 5.74 -11.24 -18.74
CA PRO A 173 4.89 -10.85 -19.87
C PRO A 173 3.45 -11.40 -19.77
N ASP A 174 2.59 -10.88 -20.63
CA ASP A 174 1.13 -11.09 -20.57
C ASP A 174 0.70 -12.56 -20.72
N ASP A 175 1.43 -13.35 -21.51
CA ASP A 175 1.15 -14.77 -21.79
C ASP A 175 1.27 -15.69 -20.57
N VAL A 176 1.97 -15.22 -19.54
CA VAL A 176 2.15 -15.91 -18.26
C VAL A 176 1.68 -15.06 -17.07
N ASN A 177 1.01 -13.93 -17.31
CA ASN A 177 0.49 -13.07 -16.26
C ASN A 177 -0.77 -13.69 -15.62
N PRO A 178 -0.73 -14.11 -14.34
CA PRO A 178 -1.88 -14.72 -13.68
C PRO A 178 -3.02 -13.74 -13.40
N PHE A 179 -2.75 -12.44 -13.26
CA PHE A 179 -3.81 -11.42 -13.15
C PHE A 179 -4.64 -11.31 -14.41
N LEU A 180 -4.08 -11.66 -15.57
CA LEU A 180 -4.85 -11.79 -16.81
C LEU A 180 -5.49 -13.17 -16.90
N ARG A 181 -4.68 -14.24 -16.78
CA ARG A 181 -5.13 -15.61 -17.09
C ARG A 181 -6.08 -16.23 -16.09
N VAL A 182 -6.04 -15.80 -14.83
CA VAL A 182 -6.89 -16.33 -13.76
C VAL A 182 -8.02 -15.37 -13.43
N LEU A 183 -7.70 -14.10 -13.16
CA LEU A 183 -8.71 -13.16 -12.65
C LEU A 183 -9.67 -12.64 -13.73
N ILE A 184 -9.24 -12.53 -14.99
CA ILE A 184 -10.15 -12.05 -16.05
C ILE A 184 -11.27 -13.05 -16.30
N PRO A 185 -11.02 -14.35 -16.53
CA PRO A 185 -12.12 -15.33 -16.65
C PRO A 185 -13.07 -15.28 -15.45
N MET A 186 -12.54 -15.21 -14.23
CA MET A 186 -13.35 -15.14 -13.01
C MET A 186 -14.19 -13.86 -12.92
N ALA A 187 -13.75 -12.72 -13.48
CA ALA A 187 -14.52 -11.48 -13.53
C ALA A 187 -15.70 -11.54 -14.52
N PHE A 188 -15.65 -12.42 -15.52
CA PHE A 188 -16.79 -12.70 -16.38
C PHE A 188 -17.77 -13.68 -15.72
N GLU A 189 -17.28 -14.60 -14.89
CA GLU A 189 -18.07 -15.59 -14.15
C GLU A 189 -18.74 -15.03 -12.88
N SER A 190 -18.10 -14.10 -12.18
CA SER A 190 -18.57 -13.52 -10.90
C SER A 190 -18.62 -12.01 -10.93
N THR A 191 -19.78 -11.43 -10.59
CA THR A 191 -19.98 -9.98 -10.46
C THR A 191 -19.21 -9.39 -9.27
N THR A 192 -18.99 -10.16 -8.21
CA THR A 192 -18.17 -9.75 -7.06
C THR A 192 -16.72 -9.53 -7.47
N VAL A 193 -16.13 -10.51 -8.17
CA VAL A 193 -14.75 -10.41 -8.69
C VAL A 193 -14.65 -9.30 -9.73
N ARG A 194 -15.65 -9.17 -10.61
CA ARG A 194 -15.77 -8.07 -11.57
C ARG A 194 -15.61 -6.71 -10.91
N HIS A 195 -16.45 -6.43 -9.91
CA HIS A 195 -16.43 -5.15 -9.21
C HIS A 195 -15.10 -4.94 -8.48
N ALA A 196 -14.50 -5.99 -7.90
CA ALA A 196 -13.22 -5.87 -7.18
C ALA A 196 -12.09 -5.45 -8.14
N LEU A 197 -12.08 -6.05 -9.33
CA LEU A 197 -11.08 -5.83 -10.37
C LEU A 197 -11.15 -4.40 -10.93
N ILE A 198 -12.35 -3.93 -11.26
CA ILE A 198 -12.54 -2.57 -11.79
C ILE A 198 -12.45 -1.50 -10.69
N ALA A 199 -12.72 -1.84 -9.42
CA ALA A 199 -12.44 -0.96 -8.30
C ALA A 199 -10.94 -0.68 -8.17
N LEU A 200 -10.08 -1.69 -8.37
CA LEU A 200 -8.62 -1.49 -8.41
C LEU A 200 -8.19 -0.56 -9.56
N SER A 201 -8.87 -0.65 -10.70
CA SER A 201 -8.65 0.24 -11.84
C SER A 201 -9.10 1.67 -11.57
N ALA A 202 -10.25 1.85 -10.94
CA ALA A 202 -10.72 3.16 -10.51
C ALA A 202 -9.79 3.75 -9.44
N CYS A 203 -9.26 2.93 -8.52
CA CYS A 203 -8.25 3.34 -7.53
C CYS A 203 -7.01 3.91 -8.20
N HIS A 204 -6.49 3.22 -9.22
CA HIS A 204 -5.34 3.68 -10.00
C HIS A 204 -5.64 4.98 -10.77
N LEU A 205 -6.76 5.03 -11.50
CA LEU A 205 -7.13 6.21 -12.30
C LEU A 205 -7.43 7.44 -11.47
N TYR A 206 -8.04 7.30 -10.29
CA TYR A 206 -8.44 8.48 -9.50
C TYR A 206 -7.25 9.34 -9.07
N LYS A 207 -6.06 8.74 -8.93
CA LYS A 207 -4.82 9.46 -8.58
C LYS A 207 -4.45 10.51 -9.64
N VAL A 208 -4.86 10.30 -10.89
CA VAL A 208 -4.65 11.24 -12.00
C VAL A 208 -5.93 12.01 -12.33
N TYR A 209 -7.07 11.32 -12.34
CA TYR A 209 -8.39 11.80 -12.77
C TYR A 209 -9.42 11.74 -11.63
N PRO A 210 -9.69 12.85 -10.92
CA PRO A 210 -10.41 12.81 -9.64
C PRO A 210 -11.84 12.26 -9.75
N ASP A 211 -12.46 12.42 -10.92
CA ASP A 211 -13.83 11.98 -11.21
C ASP A 211 -14.01 10.46 -11.04
N PHE A 212 -12.93 9.67 -11.10
CA PHE A 212 -12.98 8.23 -10.85
C PHE A 212 -13.16 7.86 -9.37
N GLN A 213 -13.06 8.80 -8.43
CA GLN A 213 -13.26 8.54 -7.00
C GLN A 213 -14.66 7.96 -6.73
N ARG A 214 -15.69 8.47 -7.41
CA ARG A 214 -17.04 7.91 -7.29
C ARG A 214 -17.13 6.47 -7.78
N ASN A 215 -16.46 6.15 -8.88
CA ASN A 215 -16.41 4.79 -9.43
C ASN A 215 -15.69 3.83 -8.47
N LEU A 216 -14.58 4.28 -7.87
CA LEU A 216 -13.84 3.52 -6.85
C LEU A 216 -14.76 3.15 -5.68
N LEU A 217 -15.41 4.15 -5.07
CA LEU A 217 -16.28 3.93 -3.91
C LEU A 217 -17.47 3.04 -4.25
N PHE A 218 -18.08 3.26 -5.41
CA PHE A 218 -19.20 2.46 -5.89
C PHE A 218 -18.81 0.99 -6.04
N HIS A 219 -17.77 0.69 -6.83
CA HIS A 219 -17.37 -0.69 -7.10
C HIS A 219 -16.81 -1.39 -5.85
N ARG A 220 -16.07 -0.67 -4.97
CA ARG A 220 -15.65 -1.21 -3.66
C ARG A 220 -16.86 -1.62 -2.81
N SER A 221 -17.90 -0.79 -2.75
CA SER A 221 -19.14 -1.12 -2.03
C SER A 221 -19.84 -2.34 -2.61
N MET A 222 -19.95 -2.41 -3.94
CA MET A 222 -20.55 -3.56 -4.63
C MET A 222 -19.77 -4.85 -4.37
N THR A 223 -18.43 -4.82 -4.35
CA THR A 223 -17.62 -5.99 -4.00
C THR A 223 -17.87 -6.44 -2.58
N LEU A 224 -17.93 -5.53 -1.60
CA LEU A 224 -18.19 -5.89 -0.20
C LEU A 224 -19.58 -6.49 -0.01
N GLN A 225 -20.60 -5.96 -0.71
CA GLN A 225 -21.95 -6.50 -0.70
C GLN A 225 -22.01 -7.89 -1.34
N GLY A 226 -21.38 -8.07 -2.51
CA GLY A 226 -21.30 -9.35 -3.19
C GLY A 226 -20.56 -10.39 -2.35
N LEU A 227 -19.42 -10.02 -1.78
CA LEU A 227 -18.62 -10.89 -0.92
C LEU A 227 -19.43 -11.36 0.30
N LYS A 228 -20.25 -10.49 0.90
CA LYS A 228 -21.13 -10.89 2.00
C LYS A 228 -22.09 -12.01 1.58
N SER A 229 -22.69 -11.90 0.40
CA SER A 229 -23.58 -12.95 -0.13
C SER A 229 -22.83 -14.22 -0.54
N ASP A 230 -21.66 -14.08 -1.15
CA ASP A 230 -20.84 -15.20 -1.62
C ASP A 230 -20.27 -16.03 -0.45
N LEU A 231 -20.07 -15.43 0.73
CA LEU A 231 -19.63 -16.15 1.93
C LEU A 231 -20.69 -17.11 2.49
N ASP A 232 -21.97 -16.90 2.19
CA ASP A 232 -23.06 -17.79 2.58
C ASP A 232 -23.24 -18.97 1.58
N ASP A 233 -22.61 -18.90 0.39
CA ASP A 233 -22.67 -19.92 -0.64
C ASP A 233 -21.40 -20.82 -0.66
N PRO A 234 -21.51 -22.12 -0.35
CA PRO A 234 -20.37 -23.05 -0.39
C PRO A 234 -19.67 -23.15 -1.75
N GLY A 235 -20.39 -22.89 -2.86
CA GLY A 235 -19.83 -22.93 -4.21
C GLY A 235 -18.94 -21.74 -4.57
N SER A 236 -19.05 -20.63 -3.82
CA SER A 236 -18.44 -19.35 -4.17
C SER A 236 -17.05 -19.12 -3.56
N GLY A 237 -16.52 -20.10 -2.80
CA GLY A 237 -15.23 -20.00 -2.11
C GLY A 237 -14.06 -19.43 -2.93
N PRO A 238 -13.78 -19.93 -4.16
CA PRO A 238 -12.71 -19.38 -5.01
C PRO A 238 -12.94 -17.92 -5.43
N TYR A 239 -14.18 -17.52 -5.71
CA TYR A 239 -14.51 -16.14 -6.07
C TYR A 239 -14.43 -15.21 -4.85
N SER A 240 -14.89 -15.66 -3.68
CA SER A 240 -14.74 -14.95 -2.41
C SER A 240 -13.27 -14.71 -2.07
N LEU A 241 -12.41 -15.72 -2.29
CA LEU A 241 -10.96 -15.58 -2.09
C LEU A 241 -10.35 -14.58 -3.08
N ALA A 242 -10.69 -14.69 -4.37
CA ALA A 242 -10.22 -13.77 -5.41
C ALA A 242 -10.61 -12.31 -5.10
N ALA A 243 -11.89 -12.07 -4.77
CA ALA A 243 -12.40 -10.76 -4.40
C ALA A 243 -11.73 -10.21 -3.14
N THR A 244 -11.49 -11.06 -2.13
CA THR A 244 -10.81 -10.67 -0.88
C THR A 244 -9.35 -10.27 -1.14
N LEU A 245 -8.61 -11.03 -1.96
CA LEU A 245 -7.23 -10.68 -2.32
C LEU A 245 -7.16 -9.42 -3.19
N LEU A 246 -8.13 -9.21 -4.10
CA LEU A 246 -8.24 -7.99 -4.88
C LEU A 246 -8.58 -6.76 -4.02
N LEU A 247 -9.46 -6.91 -3.02
CA LEU A 247 -9.71 -5.85 -2.03
C LEU A 247 -8.44 -5.55 -1.23
N CYS A 248 -7.71 -6.58 -0.77
CA CYS A 248 -6.42 -6.38 -0.10
C CYS A 248 -5.45 -5.56 -0.96
N LEU A 249 -5.28 -5.93 -2.24
CA LEU A 249 -4.48 -5.17 -3.19
C LEU A 249 -4.99 -3.74 -3.39
N LEU A 250 -6.31 -3.54 -3.45
CA LEU A 250 -6.92 -2.21 -3.58
C LEU A 250 -6.57 -1.31 -2.41
N GLU A 251 -6.71 -1.81 -1.18
CA GLU A 251 -6.38 -1.06 0.02
C GLU A 251 -4.87 -0.74 0.09
N ILE A 252 -4.02 -1.70 -0.28
CA ILE A 252 -2.57 -1.49 -0.37
C ILE A 252 -2.26 -0.41 -1.42
N CYS A 253 -2.77 -0.57 -2.64
CA CYS A 253 -2.49 0.32 -3.77
C CYS A 253 -3.08 1.72 -3.59
N ASP A 254 -4.13 1.88 -2.78
CA ASP A 254 -4.61 3.22 -2.41
C ASP A 254 -3.56 3.98 -1.58
N GLY A 255 -2.85 3.26 -0.70
CA GLY A 255 -1.71 3.77 0.08
C GLY A 255 -2.08 4.55 1.35
N THR A 256 -3.35 4.90 1.55
CA THR A 256 -3.82 5.60 2.75
C THR A 256 -4.70 4.75 3.66
N SER A 257 -5.22 3.65 3.12
CA SER A 257 -6.07 2.72 3.84
C SER A 257 -5.27 1.76 4.73
N ARG A 258 -5.87 1.43 5.88
CA ARG A 258 -5.38 0.38 6.78
C ARG A 258 -6.24 -0.88 6.72
N ASN A 259 -7.22 -0.96 5.82
CA ASN A 259 -8.15 -2.09 5.78
C ASN A 259 -7.55 -3.34 5.10
N TRP A 260 -6.39 -3.20 4.43
CA TRP A 260 -5.71 -4.31 3.75
C TRP A 260 -5.47 -5.51 4.69
N ILE A 261 -5.14 -5.23 5.96
CA ILE A 261 -4.83 -6.27 6.94
C ILE A 261 -6.08 -7.10 7.31
N LEU A 262 -7.27 -6.49 7.33
CA LEU A 262 -8.54 -7.21 7.53
C LEU A 262 -8.77 -8.22 6.39
N HIS A 263 -8.52 -7.78 5.16
CA HIS A 263 -8.63 -8.64 3.98
C HIS A 263 -7.59 -9.77 3.98
N LEU A 264 -6.37 -9.55 4.48
CA LEU A 264 -5.41 -10.65 4.65
C LEU A 264 -5.89 -11.70 5.65
N HIS A 265 -6.45 -11.30 6.79
CA HIS A 265 -7.02 -12.26 7.75
C HIS A 265 -8.22 -13.01 7.16
N GLY A 266 -9.09 -12.32 6.41
CA GLY A 266 -10.19 -12.95 5.67
C GLY A 266 -9.68 -13.97 4.64
N ALA A 267 -8.67 -13.62 3.85
CA ALA A 267 -8.07 -14.51 2.86
C ALA A 267 -7.43 -15.76 3.52
N LYS A 268 -6.79 -15.59 4.68
CA LYS A 268 -6.26 -16.72 5.46
C LYS A 268 -7.36 -17.69 5.88
N ALA A 269 -8.49 -17.18 6.38
CA ALA A 269 -9.63 -18.01 6.77
C ALA A 269 -10.22 -18.76 5.57
N LEU A 270 -10.37 -18.09 4.44
CA LEU A 270 -10.86 -18.71 3.19
C LEU A 270 -9.92 -19.80 2.67
N LEU A 271 -8.60 -19.55 2.69
CA LEU A 271 -7.59 -20.54 2.32
C LEU A 271 -7.58 -21.76 3.25
N ALA A 272 -7.83 -21.57 4.55
CA ALA A 272 -7.89 -22.66 5.52
C ALA A 272 -9.14 -23.53 5.36
N ASN A 273 -10.24 -22.92 4.90
CA ASN A 273 -11.52 -23.60 4.65
C ASN A 273 -11.64 -24.17 3.23
N SER A 274 -10.68 -23.89 2.35
CA SER A 274 -10.67 -24.45 1.00
C SER A 274 -10.47 -25.97 1.08
N PRO A 275 -11.32 -26.79 0.43
CA PRO A 275 -11.15 -28.23 0.41
C PRO A 275 -9.77 -28.60 -0.16
N ASN A 276 -9.13 -29.61 0.43
CA ASN A 276 -7.88 -30.20 -0.05
C ASN A 276 -8.14 -30.94 -1.38
N HIS A 277 -8.31 -30.18 -2.46
CA HIS A 277 -8.31 -30.70 -3.81
C HIS A 277 -6.89 -30.69 -4.38
N ASP A 278 -6.69 -31.42 -5.49
CA ASP A 278 -5.46 -31.35 -6.26
C ASP A 278 -5.15 -29.89 -6.63
N PRO A 279 -3.86 -29.49 -6.62
CA PRO A 279 -3.46 -28.13 -6.95
C PRO A 279 -3.91 -27.75 -8.36
N ASP A 280 -4.89 -26.85 -8.43
CA ASP A 280 -5.34 -26.10 -9.60
C ASP A 280 -4.48 -24.83 -9.74
N VAL A 281 -4.20 -24.39 -10.96
CA VAL A 281 -3.54 -23.12 -11.32
C VAL A 281 -4.09 -21.92 -10.52
N ARG A 282 -5.42 -21.84 -10.30
CA ARG A 282 -6.07 -20.79 -9.48
C ARG A 282 -5.67 -20.90 -8.02
N SER A 283 -5.71 -22.11 -7.46
CA SER A 283 -5.36 -22.34 -6.05
C SER A 283 -3.88 -22.09 -5.77
N GLU A 284 -3.00 -22.41 -6.73
CA GLU A 284 -1.57 -22.10 -6.68
C GLU A 284 -1.38 -20.57 -6.72
N PHE A 285 -1.99 -19.88 -7.69
CA PHE A 285 -1.89 -18.43 -7.80
C PHE A 285 -2.39 -17.69 -6.55
N PHE A 286 -3.55 -18.06 -5.99
CA PHE A 286 -4.06 -17.38 -4.80
C PHE A 286 -3.22 -17.67 -3.55
N THR A 287 -2.64 -18.87 -3.46
CA THR A 287 -1.69 -19.19 -2.39
C THR A 287 -0.43 -18.34 -2.53
N ASP A 288 0.15 -18.28 -3.73
CA ASP A 288 1.35 -17.49 -4.00
C ASP A 288 1.11 -15.99 -3.78
N LEU A 289 -0.04 -15.47 -4.21
CA LEU A 289 -0.42 -14.08 -4.00
C LEU A 289 -0.59 -13.78 -2.51
N TYR A 290 -1.29 -14.63 -1.77
CA TYR A 290 -1.45 -14.47 -0.32
C TYR A 290 -0.09 -14.51 0.41
N ASP A 291 0.77 -15.48 0.09
CA ASP A 291 2.07 -15.64 0.75
C ASP A 291 3.01 -14.46 0.38
N TYR A 292 2.97 -13.98 -0.87
CA TYR A 292 3.69 -12.77 -1.31
C TYR A 292 3.21 -11.52 -0.56
N LEU A 293 1.90 -11.29 -0.49
CA LEU A 293 1.33 -10.15 0.24
C LEU A 293 1.69 -10.21 1.73
N CYS A 294 1.63 -11.38 2.35
CA CYS A 294 2.09 -11.57 3.74
C CYS A 294 3.58 -11.22 3.90
N CYS A 295 4.43 -11.66 2.96
CA CYS A 295 5.87 -11.39 3.01
C CYS A 295 6.18 -9.88 3.00
N ILE A 296 5.63 -9.14 2.03
CA ILE A 296 5.92 -7.72 1.86
C ILE A 296 5.26 -6.84 2.93
N THR A 297 4.02 -7.15 3.34
CA THR A 297 3.30 -6.36 4.35
C THR A 297 3.92 -6.54 5.73
N ALA A 298 4.55 -7.69 5.98
CA ALA A 298 5.22 -7.97 7.25
C ALA A 298 6.53 -7.20 7.45
N ILE A 299 7.06 -6.55 6.41
CA ILE A 299 8.25 -5.69 6.51
C ILE A 299 7.97 -4.46 7.39
N THR A 300 6.76 -3.90 7.26
CA THR A 300 6.32 -2.66 7.93
C THR A 300 5.29 -2.90 9.02
N SER A 301 4.59 -4.05 9.04
CA SER A 301 3.59 -4.36 10.06
C SER A 301 3.80 -5.72 10.71
N HIS A 302 3.84 -5.73 12.04
CA HIS A 302 3.92 -6.96 12.85
C HIS A 302 2.54 -7.61 13.08
N ARG A 303 1.45 -7.07 12.50
CA ARG A 303 0.08 -7.59 12.67
C ARG A 303 -0.32 -8.60 11.60
N VAL A 304 0.53 -8.77 10.58
CA VAL A 304 0.29 -9.69 9.46
C VAL A 304 0.08 -11.12 9.96
N PRO A 305 -0.93 -11.86 9.46
CA PRO A 305 -1.18 -13.22 9.88
C PRO A 305 -0.02 -14.15 9.54
N VAL A 306 0.48 -14.89 10.54
CA VAL A 306 1.43 -15.97 10.29
C VAL A 306 0.67 -17.17 9.75
N ARG A 307 1.08 -17.67 8.58
CA ARG A 307 0.61 -18.95 8.05
C ARG A 307 1.69 -19.99 8.28
N ARG A 308 1.45 -20.92 9.21
CA ARG A 308 2.26 -22.14 9.37
C ARG A 308 1.92 -23.12 8.25
N SER A 309 2.22 -22.76 7.01
CA SER A 309 2.00 -23.68 5.90
C SER A 309 3.14 -24.70 5.85
N PRO A 310 2.87 -26.01 5.80
CA PRO A 310 3.89 -27.02 5.51
C PRO A 310 4.47 -26.87 4.09
N ARG A 311 3.89 -26.02 3.23
CA ARG A 311 4.31 -25.78 1.85
C ARG A 311 5.20 -24.55 1.62
N CYS A 312 5.48 -23.73 2.63
CA CYS A 312 6.31 -22.53 2.42
C CYS A 312 7.73 -22.84 1.86
N ILE A 313 8.18 -24.11 1.83
CA ILE A 313 9.59 -24.45 1.59
C ILE A 313 9.79 -25.81 0.86
N SER A 314 8.87 -26.26 0.00
CA SER A 314 9.22 -27.42 -0.86
C SER A 314 8.50 -27.42 -2.21
N ARG A 315 8.97 -26.56 -3.13
CA ARG A 315 8.80 -26.78 -4.57
C ARG A 315 9.94 -27.65 -5.14
N GLU A 316 10.60 -28.46 -4.31
CA GLU A 316 11.65 -29.39 -4.74
C GLU A 316 11.09 -30.73 -5.24
N SER A 317 9.80 -31.05 -5.08
CA SER A 317 9.31 -32.43 -5.32
C SER A 317 8.07 -32.64 -6.19
N ALA A 318 7.45 -31.61 -6.81
CA ALA A 318 6.19 -31.82 -7.55
C ALA A 318 6.19 -31.46 -9.05
N HIS A 319 7.30 -31.01 -9.63
CA HIS A 319 7.36 -30.72 -11.07
C HIS A 319 8.56 -31.41 -11.72
N GLY A 320 8.33 -32.63 -12.21
CA GLY A 320 9.23 -33.26 -13.17
C GLY A 320 9.48 -32.32 -14.35
N LYS A 321 10.75 -32.04 -14.63
CA LYS A 321 11.23 -31.36 -15.86
C LYS A 321 10.53 -30.03 -16.19
N ARG A 322 10.60 -29.01 -15.33
CA ARG A 322 10.62 -27.62 -15.84
C ARG A 322 12.00 -27.35 -16.42
N GLY A 323 12.13 -27.43 -17.74
CA GLY A 323 13.31 -26.95 -18.45
C GLY A 323 13.39 -25.42 -18.40
N ARG A 324 14.61 -24.90 -18.20
CA ARG A 324 14.98 -23.47 -18.10
C ARG A 324 14.32 -22.73 -16.92
N THR A 325 15.15 -22.07 -16.12
CA THR A 325 14.85 -21.10 -15.05
C THR A 325 13.47 -20.40 -15.20
N SER A 326 12.43 -20.96 -14.60
CA SER A 326 11.07 -20.39 -14.73
C SER A 326 10.93 -19.17 -13.81
N ILE A 327 10.80 -17.98 -14.40
CA ILE A 327 10.55 -16.72 -13.70
C ILE A 327 9.17 -16.80 -13.04
N HIS A 328 9.10 -16.53 -11.74
CA HIS A 328 7.83 -16.48 -11.04
C HIS A 328 7.15 -15.11 -11.26
N PRO A 329 5.83 -15.03 -11.54
CA PRO A 329 5.14 -13.76 -11.80
C PRO A 329 5.29 -12.69 -10.72
N LEU A 330 5.25 -13.11 -9.45
CA LEU A 330 5.39 -12.24 -8.26
C LEU A 330 6.84 -12.15 -7.73
N TYR A 331 7.49 -13.29 -7.50
CA TYR A 331 8.85 -13.35 -6.93
C TYR A 331 10.00 -13.10 -7.92
N GLY A 332 9.72 -13.07 -9.22
CA GLY A 332 10.76 -13.01 -10.26
C GLY A 332 11.68 -14.22 -10.19
N VAL A 333 12.99 -13.97 -10.13
CA VAL A 333 14.03 -15.00 -10.01
C VAL A 333 14.48 -15.25 -8.57
N GLY A 334 13.97 -14.49 -7.61
CA GLY A 334 14.47 -14.42 -6.24
C GLY A 334 13.57 -15.09 -5.20
N GLU A 335 12.85 -16.17 -5.51
CA GLU A 335 11.91 -16.81 -4.56
C GLU A 335 12.57 -17.14 -3.21
N ASP A 336 13.81 -17.61 -3.21
CA ASP A 336 14.57 -17.89 -1.99
C ASP A 336 14.84 -16.64 -1.14
N ILE A 337 14.97 -15.46 -1.77
CA ILE A 337 15.13 -14.18 -1.06
C ILE A 337 13.84 -13.81 -0.33
N TYR A 338 12.67 -14.00 -0.95
CA TYR A 338 11.38 -13.76 -0.27
C TYR A 338 11.19 -14.71 0.91
N ARG A 339 11.65 -15.96 0.80
CA ARG A 339 11.68 -16.89 1.94
C ARG A 339 12.56 -16.37 3.08
N LEU A 340 13.75 -15.84 2.77
CA LEU A 340 14.62 -15.22 3.76
C LEU A 340 14.00 -13.96 4.38
N ILE A 341 13.33 -13.11 3.59
CA ILE A 341 12.59 -11.93 4.09
C ILE A 341 11.49 -12.35 5.05
N THR A 342 10.72 -13.40 4.74
CA THR A 342 9.71 -13.94 5.66
C THR A 342 10.33 -14.41 6.97
N GLN A 343 11.47 -15.12 6.92
CA GLN A 343 12.18 -15.54 8.14
C GLN A 343 12.70 -14.35 8.96
N ILE A 344 13.17 -13.29 8.29
CA ILE A 344 13.56 -12.04 8.95
C ILE A 344 12.35 -11.39 9.62
N ASN A 345 11.20 -11.31 8.94
CA ASN A 345 9.98 -10.72 9.50
C ASN A 345 9.47 -11.50 10.73
N GLU A 346 9.53 -12.84 10.68
CA GLU A 346 9.20 -13.70 11.83
C GLU A 346 10.19 -13.49 12.99
N TRP A 347 11.49 -13.41 12.69
CA TRP A 347 12.53 -13.12 13.67
C TRP A 347 12.31 -11.75 14.32
N ILE A 348 12.06 -10.69 13.53
CA ILE A 348 11.80 -9.33 14.04
C ILE A 348 10.59 -9.33 14.96
N ARG A 349 9.50 -10.03 14.58
CA ARG A 349 8.30 -10.15 15.41
C ARG A 349 8.61 -10.82 16.75
N GLY A 350 9.34 -11.93 16.74
CA GLY A 350 9.76 -12.62 17.96
C GLY A 350 10.65 -11.74 18.84
N TYR A 351 11.61 -11.04 18.23
CA TYR A 351 12.50 -10.10 18.91
C TYR A 351 11.71 -8.96 19.58
N VAL A 352 10.75 -8.35 18.88
CA VAL A 352 9.89 -7.29 19.43
C VAL A 352 9.01 -7.81 20.56
N ALA A 353 8.44 -9.01 20.43
CA ALA A 353 7.59 -9.61 21.45
C ALA A 353 8.35 -9.90 22.78
N LEU A 354 9.64 -10.23 22.69
CA LEU A 354 10.49 -10.49 23.86
C LEU A 354 11.08 -9.22 24.48
N GLY A 355 11.04 -8.08 23.79
CA GLY A 355 11.50 -6.79 24.32
C GLY A 355 12.93 -6.84 24.86
N SER A 356 13.12 -6.44 26.12
CA SER A 356 14.45 -6.42 26.77
C SER A 356 15.07 -7.82 26.93
N ALA A 357 14.26 -8.89 27.01
CA ALA A 357 14.75 -10.26 27.13
C ALA A 357 15.44 -10.74 25.84
N ALA A 358 15.06 -10.20 24.68
CA ALA A 358 15.62 -10.59 23.39
C ALA A 358 17.14 -10.33 23.29
N ALA A 359 17.64 -9.31 24.00
CA ALA A 359 19.07 -9.00 24.03
C ALA A 359 19.91 -10.06 24.74
N MET A 360 19.31 -10.89 25.61
CA MET A 360 19.98 -11.95 26.35
C MET A 360 19.78 -13.33 25.73
N ASP A 361 18.93 -13.44 24.70
CA ASP A 361 18.65 -14.69 24.02
C ASP A 361 19.73 -15.00 22.97
N GLU A 362 20.66 -15.89 23.33
CA GLU A 362 21.73 -16.33 22.42
C GLU A 362 21.20 -17.11 21.22
N SER A 363 20.04 -17.77 21.33
CA SER A 363 19.44 -18.48 20.19
C SER A 363 18.91 -17.51 19.14
N LEU A 364 18.27 -16.41 19.56
CA LEU A 364 17.84 -15.34 18.65
C LEU A 364 19.02 -14.66 17.96
N LYS A 365 20.10 -14.38 18.70
CA LYS A 365 21.32 -13.82 18.11
C LYS A 365 21.95 -14.77 17.09
N HIS A 366 22.01 -16.07 17.41
CA HIS A 366 22.52 -17.09 16.51
C HIS A 366 21.68 -17.16 15.21
N ASN A 367 20.35 -17.17 15.34
CA ASN A 367 19.44 -17.18 14.20
C ASN A 367 19.61 -15.92 13.32
N ALA A 368 19.79 -14.73 13.93
CA ALA A 368 20.06 -13.50 13.17
C ALA A 368 21.39 -13.58 12.40
N LEU A 369 22.44 -14.12 13.03
CA LEU A 369 23.73 -14.31 12.38
C LEU A 369 23.64 -15.33 11.23
N GLU A 370 22.88 -16.41 11.40
CA GLU A 370 22.66 -17.41 10.35
C GLU A 370 21.93 -16.80 9.16
N LEU A 371 20.86 -16.02 9.41
CA LEU A 371 20.11 -15.31 8.37
C LEU A 371 21.00 -14.32 7.61
N ASP A 372 21.83 -13.53 8.31
CA ASP A 372 22.79 -12.61 7.69
C ASP A 372 23.81 -13.37 6.81
N GLN A 373 24.36 -14.50 7.29
CA GLN A 373 25.28 -15.32 6.50
C GLN A 373 24.61 -15.91 5.25
N ARG A 374 23.37 -16.40 5.37
CA ARG A 374 22.62 -16.96 4.24
C ARG A 374 22.32 -15.90 3.19
N LEU A 375 21.87 -14.71 3.61
CA LEU A 375 21.69 -13.56 2.72
C LEU A 375 23.00 -13.16 2.04
N ARG A 376 24.10 -13.06 2.79
CA ARG A 376 25.40 -12.64 2.24
C ARG A 376 26.06 -13.68 1.34
N ARG A 377 25.72 -14.96 1.45
CA ARG A 377 26.21 -16.03 0.56
C ARG A 377 25.28 -16.34 -0.62
N TRP A 378 24.05 -15.84 -0.59
CA TRP A 378 23.10 -16.09 -1.66
C TRP A 378 23.62 -15.62 -3.02
N THR A 379 23.38 -16.42 -4.05
CA THR A 379 23.71 -16.13 -5.46
C THR A 379 22.62 -16.73 -6.34
N LEU A 380 22.41 -16.16 -7.53
CA LEU A 380 21.56 -16.76 -8.56
C LEU A 380 22.34 -17.84 -9.30
N ASN A 381 21.64 -18.86 -9.78
CA ASN A 381 22.26 -19.90 -10.61
C ASN A 381 22.80 -19.31 -11.92
N ASP A 382 24.06 -19.65 -12.26
CA ASP A 382 24.86 -19.03 -13.34
C ASP A 382 24.32 -19.26 -14.76
N ASP A 383 23.30 -20.09 -14.97
CA ASP A 383 22.71 -20.37 -16.30
C ASP A 383 21.98 -19.16 -16.92
N CYS A 384 21.94 -18.04 -16.22
CA CYS A 384 21.08 -16.88 -16.46
C CYS A 384 21.72 -15.72 -17.27
N ILE A 385 22.97 -15.86 -17.69
CA ILE A 385 23.85 -14.70 -17.98
C ILE A 385 23.59 -14.02 -19.35
N PHE A 386 22.85 -14.66 -20.27
CA PHE A 386 22.74 -14.21 -21.67
C PHE A 386 21.44 -13.49 -22.05
N ASP A 387 20.46 -13.40 -21.16
CA ASP A 387 19.18 -12.70 -21.43
C ASP A 387 19.14 -11.34 -20.71
N LYS A 388 18.78 -10.29 -21.45
CA LYS A 388 18.70 -8.91 -20.95
C LYS A 388 17.63 -8.75 -19.88
N GLU A 389 16.48 -9.41 -20.04
CA GLU A 389 15.41 -9.37 -19.04
C GLU A 389 15.85 -10.09 -17.76
N LEU A 390 16.51 -11.23 -17.94
CA LEU A 390 17.05 -12.00 -16.84
C LEU A 390 18.13 -11.24 -16.05
N ARG A 391 18.91 -10.37 -16.72
CA ARG A 391 19.85 -9.46 -16.06
C ARG A 391 19.15 -8.43 -15.18
N GLU A 392 18.07 -7.81 -15.66
CA GLU A 392 17.32 -6.82 -14.86
C GLU A 392 16.63 -7.48 -13.66
N LEU A 393 16.03 -8.66 -13.86
CA LEU A 393 15.48 -9.48 -12.78
C LEU A 393 16.55 -9.89 -11.76
N SER A 394 17.74 -10.26 -12.22
CA SER A 394 18.87 -10.61 -11.34
C SER A 394 19.29 -9.41 -10.50
N ALA A 395 19.41 -8.24 -11.13
CA ALA A 395 19.75 -7.00 -10.43
C ALA A 395 18.68 -6.62 -9.39
N ALA A 396 17.39 -6.81 -9.69
CA ALA A 396 16.33 -6.56 -8.73
C ALA A 396 16.37 -7.53 -7.55
N ALA A 397 16.64 -8.81 -7.80
CA ALA A 397 16.82 -9.81 -6.75
C ALA A 397 18.04 -9.48 -5.85
N ASP A 398 19.14 -9.01 -6.43
CA ASP A 398 20.30 -8.53 -5.67
C ASP A 398 19.96 -7.28 -4.85
N ALA A 399 19.20 -6.32 -5.40
CA ALA A 399 18.73 -5.15 -4.65
C ALA A 399 17.85 -5.56 -3.46
N LEU A 400 16.91 -6.49 -3.66
CA LEU A 400 16.07 -7.07 -2.60
C LEU A 400 16.89 -7.75 -1.50
N ARG A 401 17.91 -8.53 -1.89
CA ARG A 401 18.82 -9.18 -0.95
C ARG A 401 19.53 -8.15 -0.06
N TRP A 402 20.13 -7.11 -0.65
CA TRP A 402 20.84 -6.10 0.14
C TRP A 402 19.90 -5.26 1.01
N ALA A 403 18.67 -5.01 0.54
CA ALA A 403 17.62 -4.41 1.36
C ALA A 403 17.25 -5.30 2.56
N ALA A 404 17.17 -6.62 2.38
CA ALA A 404 16.92 -7.57 3.45
C ALA A 404 18.07 -7.62 4.49
N VAL A 405 19.34 -7.62 4.03
CA VAL A 405 20.53 -7.50 4.90
C VAL A 405 20.46 -6.22 5.74
N MET A 406 20.11 -5.10 5.10
CA MET A 406 19.97 -3.82 5.77
C MET A 406 18.82 -3.84 6.79
N ARG A 407 17.68 -4.43 6.45
CA ARG A 407 16.52 -4.56 7.34
C ARG A 407 16.84 -5.37 8.59
N LEU A 408 17.53 -6.50 8.44
CA LEU A 408 17.99 -7.34 9.54
C LEU A 408 19.04 -6.60 10.40
N SER A 409 19.96 -5.88 9.77
CA SER A 409 20.96 -5.05 10.45
C SER A 409 20.31 -3.93 11.28
N GLN A 410 19.31 -3.23 10.75
CA GLN A 410 18.59 -2.20 11.49
C GLN A 410 17.84 -2.79 12.69
N ALA A 411 17.20 -3.95 12.53
CA ALA A 411 16.45 -4.60 13.60
C ALA A 411 17.36 -5.09 14.75
N THR A 412 18.53 -5.62 14.43
CA THR A 412 19.52 -6.07 15.44
C THR A 412 20.23 -4.92 16.15
N ARG A 413 20.36 -3.75 15.50
CA ARG A 413 21.11 -2.58 15.98
C ARG A 413 20.27 -1.53 16.70
N ARG A 414 19.02 -1.81 17.10
CA ARG A 414 18.08 -0.85 17.73
C ARG A 414 18.55 -0.17 19.05
N ASN A 415 19.84 -0.23 19.42
CA ASN A 415 20.44 0.65 20.42
C ASN A 415 20.69 2.07 19.84
N PRO A 416 20.40 3.14 20.60
CA PRO A 416 20.32 4.53 20.11
C PRO A 416 21.68 5.22 19.94
N VAL A 417 22.72 4.51 19.51
CA VAL A 417 24.00 5.14 19.17
C VAL A 417 24.00 5.44 17.67
N PRO A 418 24.11 6.71 17.25
CA PRO A 418 24.26 7.08 15.85
C PRO A 418 25.68 6.75 15.40
N GLU A 419 25.93 5.48 15.09
CA GLU A 419 27.15 5.04 14.42
C GLU A 419 26.92 4.86 12.91
N ALA A 420 28.05 4.89 12.18
CA ALA A 420 28.15 5.22 10.77
C ALA A 420 27.12 4.51 9.86
N PRO A 421 26.64 5.21 8.82
CA PRO A 421 25.74 4.63 7.82
C PRO A 421 26.35 3.35 7.24
N THR A 422 25.51 2.35 7.00
CA THR A 422 25.83 1.18 6.18
C THR A 422 26.00 1.61 4.72
N THR A 423 27.10 2.31 4.42
CA THR A 423 27.43 2.82 3.08
C THR A 423 27.55 1.67 2.09
N LEU A 424 28.14 0.54 2.51
CA LEU A 424 28.29 -0.63 1.68
C LEU A 424 26.94 -1.16 1.17
N GLU A 425 25.97 -1.39 2.06
CA GLU A 425 24.66 -1.91 1.69
C GLU A 425 23.90 -0.94 0.78
N VAL A 426 23.97 0.38 1.05
CA VAL A 426 23.39 1.42 0.17
C VAL A 426 24.03 1.38 -1.21
N ASP A 427 25.36 1.38 -1.30
CA ASP A 427 26.10 1.34 -2.55
C ASP A 427 25.77 0.09 -3.37
N LYS A 428 25.60 -1.05 -2.71
CA LYS A 428 25.22 -2.31 -3.35
C LYS A 428 23.81 -2.27 -3.92
N ILE A 429 22.85 -1.71 -3.18
CA ILE A 429 21.48 -1.51 -3.69
C ILE A 429 21.55 -0.60 -4.92
N LEU A 430 22.12 0.62 -4.80
CA LEU A 430 22.17 1.61 -5.87
C LEU A 430 22.93 1.09 -7.12
N SER A 431 24.01 0.34 -6.92
CA SER A 431 24.74 -0.32 -8.01
C SER A 431 23.87 -1.34 -8.74
N ALA A 432 23.13 -2.19 -8.02
CA ALA A 432 22.17 -3.11 -8.63
C ALA A 432 21.07 -2.34 -9.39
N MET A 433 20.54 -1.26 -8.80
CA MET A 433 19.53 -0.42 -9.47
C MET A 433 20.04 0.17 -10.78
N SER A 434 21.32 0.55 -10.87
CA SER A 434 21.92 1.12 -12.08
C SER A 434 21.86 0.18 -13.30
N GLN A 435 21.69 -1.13 -13.06
CA GLN A 435 21.56 -2.15 -14.11
C GLN A 435 20.12 -2.30 -14.61
N ILE A 436 19.15 -1.66 -13.98
CA ILE A 436 17.72 -1.73 -14.33
C ILE A 436 17.32 -0.44 -15.03
N ARG A 437 16.82 -0.56 -16.27
CA ARG A 437 16.34 0.60 -17.04
C ARG A 437 15.15 1.28 -16.35
N PRO A 438 15.10 2.63 -16.32
CA PRO A 438 13.91 3.37 -15.94
C PRO A 438 12.69 2.91 -16.75
N GLY A 439 11.57 2.61 -16.08
CA GLY A 439 10.35 2.10 -16.71
C GLY A 439 10.36 0.61 -17.05
N SER A 440 11.36 -0.15 -16.61
CA SER A 440 11.35 -1.61 -16.74
C SER A 440 10.16 -2.23 -15.96
N HIS A 441 9.62 -3.34 -16.44
CA HIS A 441 8.52 -4.04 -15.74
C HIS A 441 8.95 -4.50 -14.35
N VAL A 442 10.24 -4.81 -14.16
CA VAL A 442 10.86 -5.24 -12.89
C VAL A 442 10.79 -4.17 -11.78
N GLU A 443 10.51 -2.91 -12.12
CA GLU A 443 10.38 -1.83 -11.14
C GLU A 443 9.30 -2.07 -10.06
N THR A 444 8.37 -3.01 -10.30
CA THR A 444 7.39 -3.46 -9.29
C THR A 444 8.03 -4.09 -8.04
N GLN A 445 9.30 -4.49 -8.09
CA GLN A 445 10.01 -5.10 -6.96
C GLN A 445 10.95 -4.12 -6.22
N LEU A 446 10.99 -2.85 -6.63
CA LEU A 446 12.06 -1.93 -6.23
C LEU A 446 11.65 -0.94 -5.13
N VAL A 447 10.38 -0.87 -4.74
CA VAL A 447 9.91 0.07 -3.71
C VAL A 447 10.60 -0.19 -2.37
N PHE A 448 10.59 -1.43 -1.89
CA PHE A 448 11.29 -1.80 -0.66
C PHE A 448 12.82 -1.54 -0.72
N PRO A 449 13.57 -2.00 -1.75
CA PRO A 449 14.99 -1.68 -1.88
C PRO A 449 15.32 -0.19 -1.93
N LEU A 450 14.58 0.59 -2.73
CA LEU A 450 14.75 2.04 -2.81
C LEU A 450 14.51 2.71 -1.48
N PHE A 451 13.45 2.31 -0.80
CA PHE A 451 13.11 2.85 0.51
C PHE A 451 14.23 2.60 1.52
N MET A 452 14.74 1.36 1.60
CA MET A 452 15.83 1.02 2.51
C MET A 452 17.11 1.80 2.20
N ALA A 453 17.49 1.90 0.92
CA ALA A 453 18.64 2.68 0.50
C ALA A 453 18.46 4.17 0.82
N GLY A 454 17.30 4.74 0.53
CA GLY A 454 16.98 6.15 0.76
C GLY A 454 16.98 6.52 2.24
N ALA A 455 16.33 5.71 3.07
CA ALA A 455 16.25 5.93 4.52
C ALA A 455 17.62 5.84 5.20
N SER A 456 18.55 5.05 4.63
CA SER A 456 19.90 4.86 5.16
C SER A 456 20.98 5.67 4.44
N SER A 457 20.60 6.50 3.46
CA SER A 457 21.53 7.29 2.65
C SER A 457 22.11 8.48 3.44
N PRO A 458 23.44 8.53 3.63
CA PRO A 458 24.06 9.63 4.36
C PRO A 458 24.23 10.89 3.52
N ASP A 459 24.44 10.72 2.21
CA ASP A 459 24.86 11.79 1.33
C ASP A 459 23.75 12.21 0.36
N LYS A 460 23.90 13.41 -0.18
CA LYS A 460 22.94 14.00 -1.11
C LYS A 460 22.87 13.25 -2.44
N ALA A 461 23.96 12.67 -2.94
CA ALA A 461 23.97 12.03 -4.25
C ALA A 461 23.18 10.71 -4.24
N SER A 462 23.34 9.91 -3.18
CA SER A 462 22.54 8.69 -2.95
C SER A 462 21.06 9.01 -2.83
N ARG A 463 20.69 10.04 -2.04
CA ARG A 463 19.28 10.48 -1.92
C ARG A 463 18.69 10.96 -3.24
N LEU A 464 19.43 11.74 -4.04
CA LEU A 464 18.99 12.18 -5.37
C LEU A 464 18.82 11.02 -6.36
N THR A 465 19.65 9.98 -6.24
CA THR A 465 19.49 8.77 -7.05
C THR A 465 18.20 8.04 -6.69
N VAL A 466 17.91 7.90 -5.38
CA VAL A 466 16.67 7.29 -4.88
C VAL A 466 15.45 8.11 -5.29
N GLU A 467 15.48 9.43 -5.09
CA GLU A 467 14.43 10.38 -5.51
C GLU A 467 14.08 10.21 -6.99
N TYR A 468 15.10 10.25 -7.86
CA TYR A 468 14.91 10.09 -9.30
C TYR A 468 14.22 8.76 -9.63
N ARG A 469 14.68 7.66 -9.01
CA ARG A 469 14.13 6.33 -9.28
C ARG A 469 12.71 6.18 -8.75
N LEU A 470 12.41 6.64 -7.53
CA LEU A 470 11.05 6.60 -7.00
C LEU A 470 10.09 7.44 -7.85
N ASN A 471 10.50 8.61 -8.31
CA ASN A 471 9.68 9.44 -9.19
C ASN A 471 9.39 8.74 -10.54
N VAL A 472 10.35 8.01 -11.10
CA VAL A 472 10.10 7.17 -12.29
C VAL A 472 9.05 6.10 -11.99
N ILE A 473 9.21 5.35 -10.90
CA ILE A 473 8.29 4.27 -10.53
C ILE A 473 6.88 4.82 -10.23
N GLU A 474 6.79 5.96 -9.55
CA GLU A 474 5.54 6.66 -9.29
C GLU A 474 4.83 7.01 -10.61
N CYS A 475 5.56 7.52 -11.60
CA CYS A 475 5.01 7.85 -12.92
C CYS A 475 4.62 6.62 -13.76
N THR A 476 5.37 5.52 -13.64
CA THR A 476 5.16 4.33 -14.49
C THR A 476 4.17 3.33 -13.89
N LYS A 477 4.08 3.24 -12.56
CA LYS A 477 3.20 2.32 -11.83
C LYS A 477 1.96 3.00 -11.26
N GLY A 478 2.05 4.25 -10.79
CA GLY A 478 0.89 5.06 -10.41
C GLY A 478 0.12 4.65 -9.16
N PHE A 479 0.64 3.72 -8.34
CA PHE A 479 -0.03 3.31 -7.10
C PHE A 479 0.29 4.24 -5.93
N GLY A 480 -0.70 4.47 -5.07
CA GLY A 480 -0.63 5.40 -3.94
C GLY A 480 0.33 4.98 -2.83
N ASN A 481 0.55 3.67 -2.61
CA ASN A 481 1.56 3.22 -1.65
C ASN A 481 2.97 3.70 -2.02
N ILE A 482 3.27 3.79 -3.32
CA ILE A 482 4.56 4.28 -3.82
C ILE A 482 4.70 5.77 -3.50
N VAL A 483 3.63 6.55 -3.72
CA VAL A 483 3.56 7.98 -3.37
C VAL A 483 3.75 8.18 -1.86
N CYS A 484 3.13 7.34 -1.02
CA CYS A 484 3.27 7.41 0.43
C CYS A 484 4.68 7.03 0.90
N ALA A 485 5.31 6.01 0.30
CA ALA A 485 6.71 5.64 0.58
C ALA A 485 7.68 6.75 0.22
N HIS A 486 7.45 7.43 -0.91
CA HIS A 486 8.20 8.60 -1.33
C HIS A 486 8.07 9.76 -0.32
N LYS A 487 6.84 10.08 0.12
CA LYS A 487 6.58 11.12 1.14
C LYS A 487 7.21 10.81 2.49
N LEU A 488 7.21 9.54 2.89
CA LEU A 488 7.88 9.11 4.11
C LEU A 488 9.40 9.35 4.03
N LEU A 489 10.04 9.08 2.88
CA LEU A 489 11.45 9.41 2.69
C LEU A 489 11.71 10.91 2.71
N ASP A 490 10.86 11.71 2.06
CA ASP A 490 10.95 13.18 2.10
C ASP A 490 10.98 13.70 3.53
N GLU A 491 10.09 13.20 4.39
CA GLU A 491 10.03 13.57 5.81
C GLU A 491 11.26 13.08 6.59
N VAL A 492 11.73 11.85 6.33
CA VAL A 492 12.96 11.32 6.93
C VAL A 492 14.17 12.18 6.55
N TRP A 493 14.28 12.59 5.29
CA TRP A 493 15.36 13.45 4.82
C TRP A 493 15.25 14.88 5.36
N ALA A 494 14.03 15.44 5.46
CA ALA A 494 13.79 16.75 6.04
C ALA A 494 14.28 16.81 7.50
N ARG A 495 13.87 15.83 8.33
CA ARG A 495 14.34 15.70 9.72
C ARG A 495 15.84 15.50 9.82
N ALA A 496 16.41 14.66 8.96
CA ALA A 496 17.86 14.44 8.92
C ALA A 496 18.64 15.73 8.58
N ASN A 497 18.11 16.58 7.68
CA ASN A 497 18.72 17.88 7.34
C ASN A 497 18.68 18.85 8.52
N GLU A 498 17.66 18.76 9.37
CA GLU A 498 17.53 19.51 10.63
C GLU A 498 18.32 18.88 11.81
N ARG A 499 19.10 17.82 11.55
CA ARG A 499 19.86 17.05 12.56
C ARG A 499 18.98 16.36 13.61
N GLN A 500 17.74 16.05 13.26
CA GLN A 500 16.84 15.23 14.09
C GLN A 500 16.99 13.77 13.69
N ALA A 501 17.78 13.01 14.45
CA ALA A 501 17.98 11.58 14.22
C ALA A 501 16.75 10.79 14.69
N VAL A 502 15.80 10.53 13.79
CA VAL A 502 14.60 9.72 14.05
C VAL A 502 14.61 8.50 13.15
N HIS A 503 14.41 7.31 13.72
CA HIS A 503 14.28 6.08 12.95
C HIS A 503 13.02 6.14 12.07
N TRP A 504 13.12 5.71 10.81
CA TRP A 504 12.03 5.83 9.83
C TRP A 504 10.74 5.13 10.28
N GLU A 505 10.82 4.01 11.01
CA GLU A 505 9.64 3.31 11.55
C GLU A 505 8.83 4.19 12.51
N VAL A 506 9.49 5.08 13.27
CA VAL A 506 8.81 6.02 14.18
C VAL A 506 8.01 7.04 13.37
N VAL A 507 8.61 7.60 12.31
CA VAL A 507 7.93 8.54 11.40
C VAL A 507 6.76 7.86 10.70
N MET A 508 6.98 6.63 10.22
CA MET A 508 5.95 5.81 9.58
C MET A 508 4.76 5.58 10.52
N HIS A 509 4.97 5.10 11.74
CA HIS A 509 3.86 4.84 12.67
C HIS A 509 3.09 6.11 13.06
N GLN A 510 3.72 7.28 13.05
CA GLN A 510 3.07 8.55 13.38
C GLN A 510 2.29 9.16 12.22
N GLN A 511 2.82 9.10 11.00
CA GLN A 511 2.29 9.86 9.85
C GLN A 511 1.78 8.99 8.70
N PHE A 512 2.32 7.79 8.54
CA PHE A 512 1.99 6.84 7.47
C PHE A 512 1.70 5.44 8.03
N PRO A 513 0.72 5.32 8.96
CA PRO A 513 0.46 4.08 9.67
C PRO A 513 0.04 2.97 8.70
N ASP A 514 0.65 1.79 8.88
CA ASP A 514 0.40 0.59 8.08
C ASP A 514 0.71 0.75 6.57
N LEU A 515 1.61 1.67 6.21
CA LEU A 515 2.16 1.77 4.86
C LEU A 515 2.84 0.47 4.44
N VAL A 516 2.58 0.03 3.21
CA VAL A 516 3.16 -1.18 2.62
C VAL A 516 4.17 -0.80 1.54
N LEU A 517 5.38 -1.35 1.64
CA LEU A 517 6.46 -1.17 0.66
C LEU A 517 6.36 -2.23 -0.46
N LEU A 518 5.16 -2.37 -1.05
CA LEU A 518 4.87 -3.22 -2.21
C LEU A 518 5.50 -2.62 -3.46
#